data_AF-A0A0R3R2L8-F1
#
_entry.id   AF-A0A0R3R2L8-F1
#
_cell.length_a   1.000
_cell.length_b   1.000
_cell.length_c   1.000
_cell.angle_alpha   90.00
_cell.angle_beta   90.00
_cell.angle_gamma   90.00
#
_symmetry.space_group_name_H-M   'P 1'
#
loop_
_entity.id
_entity.type
_entity.pdbx_description
1 polymer ?
#
loop_
_entity_poly.entity_id
_entity_poly.type
_entity_poly.pdbx_seq_one_letter_code
_entity_poly.pdbx_strand_id
1 'polypeptide(L)'
;MDKKRTSSSVEEETGVLKSGYVTAAFSPVKTKRMYYAVLGHRALELHENEKKSQRKNRHPRHLIDLSTCFNINRHDMYRIVVSEHFKLTDQELRDNADLFSALKIKAEQFDGRLKYCIAIMTPDETLVLRAETDVLSDEWYDMLMSALIPARALHLGRPVLANEFFECAWDVTMVEHPKFRKSVKSSEKLINLCTKDPSLLGPHRLCFYHHTIILCRRGIEPAPSDALSQSGIPPFKVTDFVEFPVSFSV
;
A
#
# COMPACT_ATOMS: atom_id res chain seq x y z
N MET A 1 -32.31 -6.27 -32.91
CA MET A 1 -31.99 -4.85 -32.63
C MET A 1 -31.03 -4.84 -31.47
N ASP A 2 -29.75 -5.05 -31.77
CA ASP A 2 -28.68 -5.11 -30.77
C ASP A 2 -28.11 -3.71 -30.56
N LYS A 3 -28.33 -3.15 -29.37
CA LYS A 3 -27.69 -1.92 -28.94
C LYS A 3 -26.23 -2.21 -28.63
N LYS A 4 -25.39 -2.08 -29.66
CA LYS A 4 -23.94 -1.95 -29.54
C LYS A 4 -23.66 -0.77 -28.60
N ARG A 5 -23.12 -1.04 -27.41
CA ARG A 5 -22.52 -0.02 -26.53
C ARG A 5 -21.40 0.64 -27.32
N THR A 6 -21.66 1.83 -27.83
CA THR A 6 -20.64 2.74 -28.33
C THR A 6 -19.72 3.09 -27.17
N SER A 7 -18.50 2.55 -27.19
CA SER A 7 -17.36 3.09 -26.46
C SER A 7 -17.24 4.57 -26.82
N SER A 8 -17.46 5.44 -25.83
CA SER A 8 -17.46 6.88 -26.06
C SER A 8 -16.05 7.35 -26.42
N SER A 9 -15.90 7.84 -27.64
CA SER A 9 -14.71 8.46 -28.25
C SER A 9 -14.29 9.79 -27.60
N VAL A 10 -14.52 9.97 -26.30
CA VAL A 10 -14.25 11.19 -25.52
C VAL A 10 -13.13 10.96 -24.48
N GLU A 11 -12.73 9.70 -24.26
CA GLU A 11 -11.72 9.33 -23.25
C GLU A 11 -10.31 9.80 -23.62
N GLU A 12 -9.94 9.85 -24.91
CA GLU A 12 -8.58 10.22 -25.33
C GLU A 12 -8.30 11.74 -25.35
N GLU A 13 -9.32 12.62 -25.50
CA GLU A 13 -9.10 14.08 -25.56
C GLU A 13 -8.89 14.74 -24.17
N THR A 14 -9.14 14.05 -23.06
CA THR A 14 -9.20 14.67 -21.72
C THR A 14 -8.08 14.27 -20.76
N GLY A 15 -7.09 13.48 -21.22
CA GLY A 15 -5.99 13.00 -20.37
C GLY A 15 -6.44 12.03 -19.26
N VAL A 16 -7.63 11.44 -19.41
CA VAL A 16 -8.19 10.44 -18.51
C VAL A 16 -7.78 9.05 -19.01
N LEU A 17 -7.15 8.28 -18.13
CA LEU A 17 -6.69 6.92 -18.42
C LEU A 17 -7.75 5.86 -18.09
N LYS A 18 -8.48 6.04 -16.98
CA LYS A 18 -9.58 5.15 -16.57
C LYS A 18 -10.56 5.94 -15.72
N SER A 19 -11.85 5.64 -15.83
CA SER A 19 -12.87 6.19 -14.94
C SER A 19 -13.94 5.15 -14.61
N GLY A 20 -14.62 5.31 -13.47
CA GLY A 20 -15.67 4.39 -13.06
C GLY A 20 -16.00 4.42 -11.58
N TYR A 21 -17.08 3.73 -11.21
CA TYR A 21 -17.47 3.61 -9.80
C TYR A 21 -16.57 2.62 -9.05
N VAL A 22 -16.11 3.04 -7.87
CA VAL A 22 -15.29 2.22 -6.97
C VAL A 22 -15.78 2.39 -5.54
N THR A 23 -15.62 1.35 -4.73
CA THR A 23 -15.73 1.46 -3.28
C THR A 23 -14.35 1.80 -2.73
N ALA A 24 -14.25 2.88 -1.95
CA ALA A 24 -12.98 3.28 -1.35
C ALA A 24 -13.10 3.67 0.13
N ALA A 25 -11.98 3.57 0.83
CA ALA A 25 -11.83 4.04 2.21
C ALA A 25 -10.37 4.42 2.51
N PHE A 26 -10.18 5.30 3.50
CA PHE A 26 -8.85 5.68 3.98
C PHE A 26 -8.53 4.94 5.28
N SER A 27 -7.29 4.48 5.41
CA SER A 27 -6.78 3.80 6.60
C SER A 27 -6.53 4.80 7.75
N PRO A 28 -6.92 4.48 9.01
CA PRO A 28 -7.64 3.28 9.42
C PRO A 28 -9.10 3.31 8.93
N VAL A 29 -9.57 2.21 8.34
CA VAL A 29 -10.87 2.13 7.66
C VAL A 29 -12.01 2.25 8.68
N LYS A 30 -12.59 3.44 8.79
CA LYS A 30 -13.78 3.70 9.63
C LYS A 30 -15.08 3.52 8.87
N THR A 31 -15.12 3.98 7.62
CA THR A 31 -16.30 3.93 6.75
C THR A 31 -15.89 3.75 5.30
N LYS A 32 -16.62 2.93 4.56
CA LYS A 32 -16.47 2.78 3.11
C LYS A 32 -17.50 3.62 2.40
N ARG A 33 -17.13 4.19 1.25
CA ARG A 33 -18.03 4.96 0.41
C ARG A 33 -17.80 4.61 -1.05
N MET A 34 -18.88 4.66 -1.81
CA MET A 34 -18.80 4.57 -3.26
C MET A 34 -18.44 5.95 -3.81
N TYR A 35 -17.48 6.00 -4.72
CA TYR A 35 -17.03 7.18 -5.43
C TYR A 35 -17.05 6.92 -6.93
N TYR A 36 -17.13 7.99 -7.71
CA TYR A 36 -16.74 7.94 -9.11
C TYR A 36 -15.26 8.36 -9.21
N ALA A 37 -14.41 7.40 -9.54
CA ALA A 37 -12.97 7.61 -9.67
C ALA A 37 -12.62 8.05 -11.10
N VAL A 38 -11.66 8.97 -11.21
CA VAL A 38 -11.05 9.40 -12.47
C VAL A 38 -9.54 9.34 -12.30
N LEU A 39 -8.90 8.45 -13.06
CA LEU A 39 -7.45 8.30 -13.10
C LEU A 39 -6.92 9.09 -14.30
N GLY A 40 -6.04 10.05 -14.04
CA GLY A 40 -5.22 10.70 -15.06
C GLY A 40 -3.77 10.24 -15.00
N HIS A 41 -2.91 10.88 -15.79
CA HIS A 41 -1.48 10.53 -15.85
C HIS A 41 -0.70 10.78 -14.55
N ARG A 42 -1.19 11.64 -13.65
CA ARG A 42 -0.47 12.05 -12.43
C ARG A 42 -1.26 11.90 -11.14
N ALA A 43 -2.58 11.75 -11.24
CA ALA A 43 -3.43 11.78 -10.07
C ALA A 43 -4.63 10.85 -10.21
N LEU A 44 -5.07 10.33 -9.08
CA LEU A 44 -6.36 9.67 -8.92
C LEU A 44 -7.30 10.63 -8.20
N GLU A 45 -8.41 10.96 -8.85
CA GLU A 45 -9.47 11.82 -8.32
C GLU A 45 -10.68 10.99 -7.88
N LEU A 46 -11.20 11.24 -6.67
CA LEU A 46 -12.44 10.63 -6.19
C LEU A 46 -13.55 11.68 -6.11
N HIS A 47 -14.62 11.47 -6.87
CA HIS A 47 -15.80 12.34 -6.93
C HIS A 47 -17.01 11.68 -6.29
N GLU A 48 -17.97 12.48 -5.83
CA GLU A 48 -19.22 11.95 -5.25
C GLU A 48 -20.03 11.10 -6.24
N ASN A 49 -20.00 11.47 -7.52
CA ASN A 49 -20.65 10.75 -8.62
C ASN A 49 -20.12 11.28 -9.96
N GLU A 50 -20.48 10.58 -11.04
CA GLU A 50 -20.08 10.90 -12.42
C GLU A 50 -20.53 12.32 -12.86
N LYS A 51 -21.74 12.75 -12.49
CA LYS A 51 -22.21 14.09 -12.87
C LYS A 51 -21.37 15.20 -12.25
N LYS A 52 -20.76 14.97 -11.09
CA LYS A 52 -19.88 15.92 -10.41
C LYS A 52 -18.49 15.95 -11.03
N SER A 53 -17.98 14.80 -11.50
CA SER A 53 -16.67 14.73 -12.17
C SER A 53 -16.66 15.40 -13.54
N GLN A 54 -17.82 15.54 -14.21
CA GLN A 54 -17.91 16.17 -15.53
C GLN A 54 -18.15 17.69 -15.50
N ARG A 55 -18.24 18.31 -14.33
CA ARG A 55 -18.50 19.78 -14.23
C ARG A 55 -17.27 20.59 -14.59
N LYS A 56 -17.49 21.76 -15.21
CA LYS A 56 -16.44 22.72 -15.59
C LYS A 56 -15.56 23.18 -14.40
N ASN A 57 -16.15 23.27 -13.20
CA ASN A 57 -15.46 23.56 -11.93
C ASN A 57 -15.53 22.34 -10.99
N ARG A 58 -15.20 21.15 -11.51
CA ARG A 58 -15.13 19.94 -10.69
C ARG A 58 -14.09 20.13 -9.59
N HIS A 59 -14.44 19.74 -8.37
CA HIS A 59 -13.50 19.59 -7.29
C HIS A 59 -13.63 18.17 -6.77
N PRO A 60 -12.56 17.36 -6.89
CA PRO A 60 -12.59 16.03 -6.34
C PRO A 60 -12.72 16.12 -4.82
N ARG A 61 -13.44 15.18 -4.23
CA ARG A 61 -13.51 15.05 -2.78
C ARG A 61 -12.15 14.66 -2.20
N HIS A 62 -11.43 13.83 -2.94
CA HIS A 62 -10.05 13.43 -2.64
C HIS A 62 -9.23 13.44 -3.91
N LEU A 63 -8.03 14.02 -3.83
CA LEU A 63 -7.04 14.05 -4.90
C LEU A 63 -5.79 13.36 -4.39
N ILE A 64 -5.41 12.27 -5.04
CA ILE A 64 -4.22 11.50 -4.69
C ILE A 64 -3.18 11.77 -5.77
N ASP A 65 -2.07 12.41 -5.39
CA ASP A 65 -0.91 12.59 -6.27
C ASP A 65 -0.15 11.26 -6.37
N LEU A 66 -0.14 10.66 -7.56
CA LEU A 66 0.54 9.38 -7.78
C LEU A 66 2.06 9.52 -7.72
N SER A 67 2.60 10.72 -7.94
CA SER A 67 4.03 10.93 -7.96
C SER A 67 4.69 10.78 -6.58
N THR A 68 3.93 10.97 -5.50
CA THR A 68 4.39 10.82 -4.12
C THR A 68 4.02 9.47 -3.51
N CYS A 69 3.08 8.72 -4.12
CA CYS A 69 2.79 7.35 -3.71
C CYS A 69 4.08 6.55 -3.69
N PHE A 70 4.36 5.82 -2.61
CA PHE A 70 5.56 4.98 -2.49
C PHE A 70 5.25 3.51 -2.85
N ASN A 71 4.02 3.05 -2.64
CA ASN A 71 3.61 1.70 -3.02
C ASN A 71 2.17 1.62 -3.52
N ILE A 72 1.94 0.66 -4.41
CA ILE A 72 0.61 0.13 -4.71
C ILE A 72 0.72 -1.39 -4.69
N ASN A 73 -0.10 -2.05 -3.88
CA ASN A 73 -0.14 -3.51 -3.83
C ASN A 73 -1.59 -4.01 -3.91
N ARG A 74 -1.73 -5.19 -4.52
CA ARG A 74 -2.95 -5.98 -4.38
C ARG A 74 -3.03 -6.39 -2.92
N HIS A 75 -4.04 -5.88 -2.24
CA HIS A 75 -4.33 -6.26 -0.87
C HIS A 75 -5.20 -7.52 -0.92
N ASP A 76 -4.54 -8.63 -1.24
CA ASP A 76 -5.12 -9.95 -1.01
C ASP A 76 -5.20 -10.21 0.49
N MET A 77 -6.15 -11.06 0.86
CA MET A 77 -6.60 -11.26 2.23
C MET A 77 -5.54 -12.00 3.07
N TYR A 78 -4.37 -11.40 3.31
CA TYR A 78 -3.45 -11.82 4.34
C TYR A 78 -3.73 -10.96 5.58
N ARG A 79 -4.36 -11.60 6.56
CA ARG A 79 -4.50 -11.07 7.91
C ARG A 79 -3.09 -10.88 8.47
N ILE A 80 -2.63 -9.64 8.63
CA ILE A 80 -1.60 -9.35 9.63
C ILE A 80 -2.30 -9.29 10.98
N VAL A 81 -2.32 -10.42 11.69
CA VAL A 81 -2.65 -10.43 13.12
C VAL A 81 -1.39 -10.81 13.88
N VAL A 82 -0.58 -9.82 14.20
CA VAL A 82 0.42 -9.96 15.25
C VAL A 82 -0.35 -10.09 16.57
N SER A 83 -0.39 -11.33 17.06
CA SER A 83 -1.14 -11.85 18.22
C SER A 83 -2.57 -12.40 18.04
N GLU A 84 -2.89 -13.03 16.91
CA GLU A 84 -3.74 -14.24 16.80
C GLU A 84 -4.14 -14.51 15.33
N HIS A 85 -3.45 -15.45 14.71
CA HIS A 85 -3.74 -16.04 13.40
C HIS A 85 -3.37 -15.17 12.18
N PHE A 86 -2.07 -15.13 11.89
CA PHE A 86 -1.59 -14.95 10.51
C PHE A 86 -2.13 -16.08 9.62
N LYS A 87 -2.39 -15.77 8.36
CA LYS A 87 -2.01 -16.65 7.27
C LYS A 87 -1.17 -15.79 6.33
N LEU A 88 0.14 -15.93 6.38
CA LEU A 88 0.95 -15.96 5.17
C LEU A 88 0.73 -17.36 4.56
N THR A 89 1.37 -17.76 3.46
CA THR A 89 1.41 -19.21 3.19
C THR A 89 2.00 -19.91 4.43
N ASP A 90 1.54 -21.13 4.76
CA ASP A 90 2.01 -21.84 5.96
C ASP A 90 3.55 -21.95 6.03
N GLN A 91 4.22 -21.78 4.89
CA GLN A 91 5.67 -21.80 4.74
C GLN A 91 6.34 -20.50 5.20
N GLU A 92 5.94 -19.35 4.67
CA GLU A 92 6.54 -18.04 5.02
C GLU A 92 6.43 -17.70 6.51
N LEU A 93 5.35 -18.18 7.15
CA LEU A 93 5.15 -18.04 8.60
C LEU A 93 6.11 -18.91 9.42
N ARG A 94 6.32 -20.16 9.00
CA ARG A 94 7.24 -21.08 9.69
C ARG A 94 8.66 -20.57 9.63
N ASP A 95 9.06 -20.04 8.49
CA ASP A 95 10.43 -19.62 8.24
C ASP A 95 10.80 -18.32 8.97
N ASN A 96 9.82 -17.52 9.43
CA ASN A 96 10.04 -16.18 10.00
C ASN A 96 9.34 -15.92 11.36
N ALA A 97 8.88 -16.98 12.04
CA ALA A 97 8.12 -16.85 13.29
C ALA A 97 8.83 -16.05 14.39
N ASP A 98 10.16 -16.11 14.45
CA ASP A 98 10.99 -15.41 15.43
C ASP A 98 11.06 -13.89 15.18
N LEU A 99 11.11 -13.49 13.91
CA LEU A 99 11.10 -12.07 13.53
C LEU A 99 9.75 -11.41 13.85
N PHE A 100 8.64 -12.09 13.54
CA PHE A 100 7.30 -11.58 13.82
C PHE A 100 6.96 -11.55 15.31
N SER A 101 7.51 -12.47 16.11
CA SER A 101 7.35 -12.45 17.56
C SER A 101 8.22 -11.38 18.23
N ALA A 102 9.34 -10.99 17.63
CA ALA A 102 10.15 -9.83 18.04
C ALA A 102 9.53 -8.48 17.61
N LEU A 103 8.91 -8.42 16.42
CA LEU A 103 8.18 -7.27 15.88
C LEU A 103 6.77 -7.20 16.50
N LYS A 104 6.69 -6.68 17.72
CA LYS A 104 5.44 -6.47 18.47
C LYS A 104 4.57 -5.37 17.83
N ILE A 105 3.85 -5.72 16.76
CA ILE A 105 3.09 -4.82 15.88
C ILE A 105 1.58 -4.82 16.20
N LYS A 106 0.91 -3.68 16.01
CA LYS A 106 -0.54 -3.60 15.81
C LYS A 106 -0.84 -3.20 14.37
N ALA A 107 -1.51 -4.06 13.60
CA ALA A 107 -1.94 -3.70 12.24
C ALA A 107 -3.15 -2.76 12.26
N GLU A 108 -3.13 -1.69 11.46
CA GLU A 108 -4.21 -0.69 11.43
C GLU A 108 -5.19 -0.87 10.25
N GLN A 109 -4.80 -1.63 9.22
CA GLN A 109 -5.49 -1.68 7.92
C GLN A 109 -6.59 -2.75 7.78
N PHE A 110 -6.90 -3.51 8.83
CA PHE A 110 -7.76 -4.68 8.66
C PHE A 110 -9.26 -4.36 8.77
N ASP A 111 -9.96 -4.38 7.62
CA ASP A 111 -11.39 -4.68 7.55
C ASP A 111 -11.60 -5.97 6.75
N GLY A 112 -11.98 -7.07 7.41
CA GLY A 112 -12.25 -8.37 6.79
C GLY A 112 -13.38 -8.37 5.73
N ARG A 113 -14.04 -7.23 5.51
CA ARG A 113 -15.05 -6.99 4.48
C ARG A 113 -14.49 -6.31 3.21
N LEU A 114 -13.19 -6.00 3.13
CA LEU A 114 -12.49 -5.58 1.89
C LEU A 114 -11.51 -6.66 1.45
N LYS A 115 -12.06 -7.80 1.01
CA LYS A 115 -11.27 -8.80 0.30
C LYS A 115 -11.03 -8.29 -1.13
N TYR A 116 -9.85 -8.54 -1.68
CA TYR A 116 -9.49 -8.18 -3.05
C TYR A 116 -9.67 -6.67 -3.31
N CYS A 117 -8.87 -5.87 -2.63
CA CYS A 117 -8.79 -4.43 -2.86
C CYS A 117 -7.35 -4.04 -3.20
N ILE A 118 -7.19 -2.84 -3.75
CA ILE A 118 -5.90 -2.25 -4.06
C ILE A 118 -5.57 -1.28 -2.92
N ALA A 119 -4.40 -1.43 -2.31
CA ALA A 119 -3.87 -0.45 -1.39
C ALA A 119 -2.99 0.54 -2.16
N ILE A 120 -3.36 1.82 -2.13
CA ILE A 120 -2.61 2.93 -2.71
C ILE A 120 -2.02 3.71 -1.55
N MET A 121 -0.70 3.70 -1.41
CA MET A 121 -0.03 4.22 -0.22
C MET A 121 0.77 5.48 -0.56
N THR A 122 0.29 6.62 -0.07
CA THR A 122 0.97 7.92 -0.10
C THR A 122 1.94 8.03 1.08
N PRO A 123 2.76 9.08 1.21
CA PRO A 123 3.60 9.26 2.40
C PRO A 123 2.78 9.27 3.69
N ASP A 124 1.61 9.91 3.66
CA ASP A 124 0.81 10.16 4.85
C ASP A 124 -0.35 9.20 5.06
N GLU A 125 -0.94 8.67 3.99
CA GLU A 125 -2.21 7.95 4.04
C GLU A 125 -2.19 6.69 3.19
N THR A 126 -3.12 5.77 3.48
CA THR A 126 -3.39 4.62 2.63
C THR A 126 -4.85 4.64 2.20
N LEU A 127 -5.08 4.71 0.90
CA LEU A 127 -6.38 4.54 0.28
C LEU A 127 -6.55 3.07 -0.13
N VAL A 128 -7.60 2.43 0.35
CA VAL A 128 -8.04 1.13 -0.18
C VAL A 128 -9.15 1.35 -1.20
N LEU A 129 -9.00 0.75 -2.38
CA LEU A 129 -9.91 0.88 -3.52
C LEU A 129 -10.32 -0.50 -4.02
N ARG A 130 -11.62 -0.70 -4.24
CA ARG A 130 -12.18 -1.95 -4.78
C ARG A 130 -13.18 -1.63 -5.88
N ALA A 131 -13.02 -2.24 -7.04
CA ALA A 131 -13.99 -2.18 -8.12
C ALA A 131 -15.16 -3.15 -7.86
N GLU A 132 -16.12 -3.20 -8.78
CA GLU A 132 -17.29 -4.08 -8.64
C GLU A 132 -16.91 -5.57 -8.58
N THR A 133 -15.93 -5.96 -9.39
CA THR A 133 -15.41 -7.34 -9.47
C THR A 133 -13.91 -7.35 -9.22
N ASP A 134 -13.39 -8.53 -8.92
CA ASP A 134 -11.95 -8.73 -8.69
C ASP A 134 -11.16 -8.51 -9.99
N VAL A 135 -11.68 -8.99 -11.14
CA VAL A 135 -11.10 -8.72 -12.48
C VAL A 135 -11.00 -7.22 -12.76
N LEU A 136 -12.05 -6.45 -12.48
CA LEU A 136 -12.00 -4.99 -12.65
C LEU A 136 -11.03 -4.34 -11.67
N SER A 137 -10.87 -4.90 -10.47
CA SER A 137 -9.90 -4.41 -9.49
C SER A 137 -8.47 -4.65 -9.99
N ASP A 138 -8.19 -5.78 -10.64
CA ASP A 138 -6.90 -6.03 -11.29
C ASP A 138 -6.63 -5.05 -12.43
N GLU A 139 -7.63 -4.77 -13.27
CA GLU A 139 -7.48 -3.74 -14.31
C GLU A 139 -7.18 -2.35 -13.72
N TRP A 140 -7.82 -2.01 -12.61
CA TRP A 140 -7.52 -0.76 -11.90
C TRP A 140 -6.08 -0.75 -11.39
N TYR A 141 -5.56 -1.88 -10.89
CA TYR A 141 -4.20 -1.99 -10.39
C TYR A 141 -3.20 -1.75 -11.52
N ASP A 142 -3.38 -2.42 -12.65
CA ASP A 142 -2.46 -2.32 -13.78
C ASP A 142 -2.43 -0.89 -14.34
N MET A 143 -3.60 -0.24 -14.46
CA MET A 143 -3.69 1.15 -14.90
C MET A 143 -3.09 2.14 -13.90
N LEU A 144 -3.27 1.92 -12.59
CA LEU A 144 -2.65 2.73 -11.55
C LEU A 144 -1.13 2.62 -11.60
N MET A 145 -0.59 1.40 -11.74
CA MET A 145 0.86 1.18 -11.87
C MET A 145 1.41 1.85 -13.14
N SER A 146 0.70 1.71 -14.27
CA SER A 146 1.08 2.35 -15.54
C SER A 146 1.08 3.88 -15.49
N ALA A 147 0.24 4.50 -14.65
CA ALA A 147 0.22 5.95 -14.46
C ALA A 147 1.25 6.40 -13.42
N LEU A 148 1.40 5.63 -12.33
CA LEU A 148 2.24 5.99 -11.20
C LEU A 148 3.72 5.98 -11.56
N ILE A 149 4.22 4.92 -12.21
CA ILE A 149 5.65 4.79 -12.55
C ILE A 149 6.18 6.03 -13.28
N PRO A 150 5.58 6.47 -14.40
CA PRO A 150 6.05 7.68 -15.10
C PRO A 150 5.83 8.96 -14.29
N ALA A 151 4.73 9.07 -13.51
CA ALA A 151 4.50 10.23 -12.66
C ALA A 151 5.60 10.39 -11.59
N ARG A 152 5.98 9.29 -10.94
CA ARG A 152 7.07 9.26 -9.95
C ARG A 152 8.42 9.50 -10.60
N ALA A 153 8.70 8.90 -11.76
CA ALA A 153 9.96 9.10 -12.48
C ALA A 153 10.18 10.59 -12.83
N LEU A 154 9.13 11.26 -13.30
CA LEU A 154 9.17 12.70 -13.58
C LEU A 154 9.41 13.53 -12.32
N HIS A 155 8.76 13.18 -11.21
CA HIS A 155 8.91 13.89 -9.93
C HIS A 155 10.32 13.74 -9.34
N LEU A 156 10.90 12.54 -9.40
CA LEU A 156 12.23 12.25 -8.86
C LEU A 156 13.37 12.65 -9.80
N GLY A 157 13.10 12.94 -11.06
CA GLY A 157 14.13 13.22 -12.07
C GLY A 157 15.00 12.00 -12.41
N ARG A 158 14.49 10.78 -12.20
CA ARG A 158 15.20 9.52 -12.48
C ARG A 158 14.24 8.42 -12.96
N PRO A 159 14.72 7.40 -13.67
CA PRO A 159 13.91 6.21 -13.95
C PRO A 159 13.40 5.57 -12.66
N VAL A 160 12.15 5.11 -12.68
CA VAL A 160 11.54 4.31 -11.62
C VAL A 160 11.31 2.91 -12.15
N LEU A 161 11.82 1.91 -11.46
CA LEU A 161 11.71 0.51 -11.85
C LEU A 161 10.55 -0.18 -11.12
N ALA A 162 9.94 -1.18 -11.76
CA ALA A 162 8.84 -1.94 -11.16
C ALA A 162 9.25 -2.71 -9.90
N ASN A 163 10.52 -3.09 -9.77
CA ASN A 163 11.06 -3.77 -8.59
C ASN A 163 11.36 -2.82 -7.41
N GLU A 164 11.20 -1.50 -7.56
CA GLU A 164 11.22 -0.57 -6.42
C GLU A 164 9.97 -0.72 -5.54
N PHE A 165 8.88 -1.27 -6.09
CA PHE A 165 7.62 -1.46 -5.39
C PHE A 165 7.65 -2.73 -4.55
N PHE A 166 7.10 -2.63 -3.35
CA PHE A 166 7.00 -3.74 -2.42
C PHE A 166 5.88 -4.68 -2.87
N GLU A 167 6.12 -5.98 -2.77
CA GLU A 167 5.10 -7.00 -3.05
C GLU A 167 3.88 -6.80 -2.17
N CYS A 168 4.13 -6.49 -0.88
CA CYS A 168 3.12 -6.09 0.07
C CYS A 168 3.65 -5.02 1.01
N ALA A 169 2.79 -4.08 1.41
CA ALA A 169 3.08 -3.09 2.43
C ALA A 169 1.86 -2.82 3.30
N TRP A 170 2.08 -2.53 4.58
CA TRP A 170 1.02 -2.32 5.56
C TRP A 170 1.33 -1.20 6.53
N ASP A 171 0.32 -0.38 6.85
CA ASP A 171 0.39 0.55 7.97
C ASP A 171 0.30 -0.24 9.30
N VAL A 172 1.30 -0.03 10.15
CA VAL A 172 1.46 -0.70 11.43
C VAL A 172 1.76 0.32 12.52
N THR A 173 1.41 -0.01 13.77
CA THR A 173 1.83 0.74 14.94
C THR A 173 2.72 -0.14 15.80
N MET A 174 3.97 0.28 15.94
CA MET A 174 4.98 -0.37 16.78
C MET A 174 4.72 -0.02 18.24
N VAL A 175 4.67 -1.02 19.11
CA VAL A 175 4.35 -0.84 20.53
C VAL A 175 5.33 -1.58 21.45
N GLU A 176 5.54 -1.02 22.64
CA GLU A 176 6.40 -1.64 23.65
C GLU A 176 5.78 -2.92 24.25
N HIS A 177 4.46 -2.87 24.50
CA HIS A 177 3.70 -3.93 25.16
C HIS A 177 2.45 -4.29 24.34
N PRO A 178 2.55 -5.21 23.36
CA PRO A 178 1.39 -5.68 22.62
C PRO A 178 0.50 -6.53 23.54
N LYS A 179 -0.82 -6.40 23.37
CA LYS A 179 -1.79 -7.18 24.13
C LYS A 179 -2.02 -8.52 23.44
N PHE A 180 -1.26 -9.55 23.82
CA PHE A 180 -1.49 -10.92 23.34
C PHE A 180 -2.75 -11.51 23.98
N ARG A 181 -3.63 -12.13 23.18
CA ARG A 181 -4.82 -12.84 23.69
C ARG A 181 -4.52 -14.24 24.25
N LYS A 182 -3.40 -14.85 23.87
CA LYS A 182 -2.92 -16.15 24.36
C LYS A 182 -1.46 -16.04 24.82
N SER A 183 -1.09 -16.77 25.87
CA SER A 183 0.32 -16.86 26.25
C SER A 183 1.09 -17.61 25.17
N VAL A 184 2.12 -16.96 24.61
CA VAL A 184 3.03 -17.62 23.67
C VAL A 184 3.86 -18.62 24.47
N LYS A 185 3.74 -19.91 24.16
CA LYS A 185 4.36 -21.01 24.93
C LYS A 185 5.87 -21.20 24.71
N SER A 186 6.52 -20.31 23.97
CA SER A 186 7.98 -20.31 23.81
C SER A 186 8.45 -18.87 23.99
N SER A 187 9.01 -18.57 25.16
CA SER A 187 9.83 -17.37 25.33
C SER A 187 11.27 -17.81 25.55
N GLU A 188 11.91 -18.31 24.49
CA GLU A 188 13.28 -17.84 24.29
C GLU A 188 13.21 -16.31 24.27
N LYS A 189 14.14 -15.65 24.98
CA LYS A 189 14.09 -14.24 25.37
C LYS A 189 14.13 -13.31 24.15
N LEU A 190 13.05 -13.24 23.38
CA LEU A 190 12.90 -12.31 22.27
C LEU A 190 12.75 -10.91 22.85
N ILE A 191 13.82 -10.13 22.70
CA ILE A 191 13.88 -8.74 23.14
C ILE A 191 13.09 -7.89 22.14
N ASN A 192 12.15 -7.08 22.62
CA ASN A 192 11.37 -6.19 21.77
C ASN A 192 12.31 -5.22 21.05
N LEU A 193 12.22 -5.11 19.72
CA LEU A 193 13.01 -4.14 18.95
C LEU A 193 12.84 -2.71 19.48
N CYS A 194 11.63 -2.33 19.89
CA CYS A 194 11.35 -1.02 20.47
C CYS A 194 12.03 -0.78 21.83
N THR A 195 12.43 -1.84 22.55
CA THR A 195 13.19 -1.70 23.80
C THR A 195 14.68 -1.45 23.55
N LYS A 196 15.21 -1.92 22.40
CA LYS A 196 16.58 -1.62 21.98
C LYS A 196 16.66 -0.27 21.28
N ASP A 197 15.66 0.06 20.48
CA ASP A 197 15.55 1.33 19.76
C ASP A 197 14.15 1.95 19.99
N PRO A 198 14.02 2.85 20.99
CA PRO A 198 12.77 3.56 21.25
C PRO A 198 12.28 4.43 20.10
N SER A 199 13.14 4.78 19.13
CA SER A 199 12.75 5.60 17.98
C SER A 199 11.83 4.87 17.00
N LEU A 200 11.73 3.55 17.14
CA LEU A 200 10.83 2.69 16.37
C LEU A 200 9.39 2.70 16.90
N LEU A 201 9.10 3.34 18.03
CA LEU A 201 7.73 3.39 18.57
C LEU A 201 6.79 4.23 17.70
N GLY A 202 5.52 3.81 17.61
CA GLY A 202 4.49 4.55 16.92
C GLY A 202 4.26 4.13 15.46
N PRO A 203 3.63 4.99 14.64
CA PRO A 203 3.18 4.64 13.29
C PRO A 203 4.34 4.39 12.31
N HIS A 204 4.33 3.22 11.69
CA HIS A 204 5.33 2.76 10.73
C HIS A 204 4.64 2.04 9.57
N ARG A 205 5.44 1.64 8.59
CA ARG A 205 5.02 0.76 7.51
C ARG A 205 5.94 -0.45 7.45
N LEU A 206 5.30 -1.61 7.44
CA LEU A 206 5.98 -2.88 7.26
C LEU A 206 5.83 -3.29 5.80
N CYS A 207 6.95 -3.40 5.09
CA CYS A 207 7.00 -3.60 3.64
C CYS A 207 7.84 -4.84 3.32
N PHE A 208 7.47 -5.56 2.27
CA PHE A 208 8.06 -6.86 1.94
C PHE A 208 8.57 -6.89 0.50
N TYR A 209 9.78 -7.41 0.35
CA TYR A 209 10.29 -8.05 -0.85
C TYR A 209 10.45 -9.54 -0.59
N HIS A 210 10.61 -10.33 -1.64
CA HIS A 210 10.74 -11.79 -1.58
C HIS A 210 11.68 -12.33 -0.49
N HIS A 211 12.81 -11.65 -0.24
CA HIS A 211 13.84 -12.08 0.71
C HIS A 211 14.17 -11.04 1.80
N THR A 212 13.39 -9.96 1.89
CA THR A 212 13.73 -8.85 2.77
C THR A 212 12.48 -8.18 3.32
N ILE A 213 12.50 -7.86 4.61
CA ILE A 213 11.48 -7.06 5.28
C ILE A 213 12.04 -5.68 5.58
N ILE A 214 11.30 -4.65 5.18
CA ILE A 214 11.63 -3.25 5.39
C ILE A 214 10.63 -2.67 6.38
N LEU A 215 11.14 -2.11 7.48
CA LEU A 215 10.36 -1.28 8.40
C LEU A 215 10.73 0.17 8.17
N CYS A 216 9.78 0.99 7.74
CA CYS A 216 10.03 2.40 7.48
C CYS A 216 9.02 3.31 8.20
N ARG A 217 9.39 4.57 8.43
CA ARG A 217 8.50 5.54 9.08
C ARG A 217 7.39 5.96 8.12
N ARG A 218 6.23 6.35 8.65
CA ARG A 218 5.22 7.08 7.86
C ARG A 218 5.72 8.50 7.56
N GLY A 219 5.24 9.08 6.47
CA GLY A 219 5.61 10.43 6.02
C GLY A 219 6.89 10.48 5.18
N ILE A 220 7.44 9.34 4.75
CA ILE A 220 8.61 9.30 3.86
C ILE A 220 8.18 9.15 2.40
N GLU A 221 8.93 9.79 1.51
CA GLU A 221 8.74 9.72 0.06
C GLU A 221 9.86 8.90 -0.59
N PRO A 222 9.63 8.34 -1.80
CA PRO A 222 10.70 7.79 -2.61
C PRO A 222 11.84 8.80 -2.84
N ALA A 223 13.09 8.35 -2.79
CA ALA A 223 14.24 9.25 -2.82
C ALA A 223 14.76 9.53 -4.25
N PRO A 224 15.31 10.73 -4.50
CA PRO A 224 16.09 11.03 -5.71
C PRO A 224 17.41 10.24 -5.75
N SER A 225 18.06 10.20 -6.92
CA SER A 225 19.22 9.34 -7.19
C SER A 225 20.41 9.55 -6.25
N ASP A 226 20.63 10.79 -5.80
CA ASP A 226 21.74 11.18 -4.91
C ASP A 226 21.54 10.76 -3.45
N ALA A 227 20.32 10.34 -3.09
CA ALA A 227 19.95 9.95 -1.74
C ALA A 227 19.66 8.43 -1.59
N LEU A 228 19.73 7.67 -2.69
CA LEU A 228 19.54 6.23 -2.70
C LEU A 228 20.78 5.46 -2.24
N SER A 229 20.55 4.22 -1.78
CA SER A 229 21.62 3.24 -1.63
C SER A 229 22.23 2.85 -2.98
N GLN A 230 23.37 2.17 -2.97
CA GLN A 230 24.03 1.70 -4.19
C GLN A 230 23.14 0.73 -5.00
N SER A 231 22.27 -0.05 -4.35
CA SER A 231 21.31 -0.93 -5.02
C SER A 231 20.08 -0.17 -5.56
N GLY A 232 19.78 1.02 -5.01
CA GLY A 232 18.54 1.75 -5.29
C GLY A 232 17.28 1.14 -4.69
N ILE A 233 17.40 0.06 -3.90
CA ILE A 233 16.29 -0.70 -3.33
C ILE A 233 16.54 -0.92 -1.82
N PRO A 234 15.56 -0.64 -0.94
CA PRO A 234 14.28 0.03 -1.22
C PRO A 234 14.48 1.48 -1.72
N PRO A 235 13.46 2.10 -2.34
CA PRO A 235 13.60 3.41 -2.97
C PRO A 235 13.58 4.57 -1.97
N PHE A 236 14.19 4.41 -0.79
CA PHE A 236 14.20 5.38 0.31
C PHE A 236 15.63 5.76 0.70
N LYS A 237 15.78 6.84 1.46
CA LYS A 237 17.07 7.16 2.07
C LYS A 237 17.42 6.08 3.09
N VAL A 238 18.71 5.74 3.19
CA VAL A 238 19.20 4.69 4.11
C VAL A 238 18.84 4.98 5.58
N THR A 239 18.63 6.25 5.93
CA THR A 239 18.24 6.68 7.29
C THR A 239 16.75 6.50 7.60
N ASP A 240 15.93 6.23 6.60
CA ASP A 240 14.47 6.27 6.70
C ASP A 240 13.84 4.89 6.94
N PHE A 241 14.66 3.83 6.88
CA PHE A 241 14.20 2.45 7.06
C PHE A 241 15.21 1.59 7.81
N VAL A 242 14.71 0.47 8.35
CA VAL A 242 15.48 -0.63 8.89
C VAL A 242 15.18 -1.87 8.04
N GLU A 243 16.24 -2.58 7.67
CA GLU A 243 16.17 -3.79 6.86
C GLU A 243 16.40 -5.04 7.70
N PHE A 244 15.54 -6.06 7.49
CA PHE A 244 15.67 -7.37 8.11
C PHE A 244 15.76 -8.43 7.00
N PRO A 245 16.84 -9.25 6.97
CA PRO A 245 16.92 -10.35 6.02
C PRO A 245 15.90 -11.43 6.37
N VAL A 246 15.23 -11.99 5.36
CA VAL A 246 14.37 -13.17 5.49
C VAL A 246 15.24 -14.39 5.22
N SER A 247 15.61 -15.12 6.27
CA SER A 247 16.32 -16.39 6.12
C SER A 247 15.33 -17.49 5.74
N PHE A 248 15.35 -17.91 4.48
CA PHE A 248 14.73 -19.18 4.10
C PHE A 248 15.66 -20.30 4.56
N SER A 249 15.28 -20.99 5.65
CA SER A 249 15.84 -22.31 5.91
C SER A 249 15.26 -23.24 4.85
N VAL A 250 16.06 -23.59 3.84
CA VAL A 250 15.71 -24.63 2.86
C VAL A 250 15.67 -26.00 3.56
#